data_AF-A0AAD8Y5P1-F1
#
_entry.id   AF-A0AAD8Y5P1-F1
#
_cell.length_a   1.000
_cell.length_b   1.000
_cell.length_c   1.000
_cell.angle_alpha   90.00
_cell.angle_beta   90.00
_cell.angle_gamma   90.00
#
_symmetry.space_group_name_H-M   'P 1'
#
loop_
_entity.id
_entity.type
_entity.pdbx_description
1 polymer ?
#
loop_
_entity_poly.entity_id
_entity_poly.type
_entity_poly.pdbx_seq_one_letter_code
_entity_poly.pdbx_strand_id
1 'polypeptide(L)'
;MSLTELRTSKLWTWKTLLRDHTRFLSMLPNYLAAYVIPGYSLTPTTIESVMVTMNTINTCPYCTGLHGQLARMAGVDKPNPSDAEVVYATAFAHESGRGSDVSSSYDTLVSKIGGKKAQSVRALCWALLWGKTTGNTVNNARDKLVKFQWMQLRTVDLFVVGYYGPLFLVIGVLNKILEVAPSIPKVVSAVVGAVLWLPQALNIIPLGVASIVLNLGVV
;
A
#
# COMPACT_ATOMS: atom_id res chain seq x y z
N MET A 1 8.03 -18.22 -10.36
CA MET A 1 7.02 -17.17 -10.12
C MET A 1 5.68 -17.86 -9.99
N SER A 2 4.95 -17.69 -8.89
CA SER A 2 3.66 -18.38 -8.71
C SER A 2 2.57 -17.76 -9.61
N LEU A 3 1.48 -18.48 -9.87
CA LEU A 3 0.31 -17.95 -10.60
C LEU A 3 -0.24 -16.65 -9.96
N THR A 4 -0.17 -16.56 -8.64
CA THR A 4 -0.55 -15.36 -7.89
C THR A 4 0.39 -14.18 -8.15
N GLU A 5 1.70 -14.40 -8.19
CA GLU A 5 2.67 -13.35 -8.51
C GLU A 5 2.48 -12.82 -9.94
N LEU A 6 2.06 -13.68 -10.87
CA LEU A 6 1.74 -13.31 -12.26
C LEU A 6 0.47 -12.46 -12.36
N ARG A 7 -0.59 -12.77 -11.60
CA ARG A 7 -1.84 -11.98 -11.59
C ARG A 7 -1.66 -10.59 -11.00
N THR A 8 -0.79 -10.48 -10.00
CA THR A 8 -0.69 -9.28 -9.16
C THR A 8 0.39 -8.29 -9.59
N SER A 9 1.36 -8.75 -10.40
CA SER A 9 2.55 -8.04 -10.87
C SER A 9 3.36 -7.37 -9.73
N LYS A 10 4.47 -7.99 -9.35
CA LYS A 10 5.40 -7.47 -8.32
C LYS A 10 6.00 -6.11 -8.66
N LEU A 11 6.06 -5.75 -9.94
CA LEU A 11 6.70 -4.54 -10.45
C LEU A 11 5.73 -3.70 -11.29
N TRP A 12 6.00 -2.40 -11.37
CA TRP A 12 5.26 -1.52 -12.26
C TRP A 12 5.58 -1.78 -13.73
N THR A 13 4.57 -1.57 -14.55
CA THR A 13 4.66 -1.24 -15.98
C THR A 13 3.97 0.12 -16.14
N TRP A 14 4.16 0.83 -17.26
CA TRP A 14 3.43 2.09 -17.49
C TRP A 14 1.91 1.89 -17.41
N LYS A 15 1.39 0.81 -18.02
CA LYS A 15 -0.04 0.51 -18.00
C LYS A 15 -0.58 0.31 -16.58
N THR A 16 0.11 -0.50 -15.78
CA THR A 16 -0.34 -0.79 -14.40
C THR A 16 -0.11 0.39 -13.47
N LEU A 17 0.97 1.16 -13.66
CA LEU A 17 1.26 2.38 -12.92
C LEU A 17 0.12 3.38 -13.11
N LEU A 18 -0.18 3.79 -14.34
CA LEU A 18 -1.18 4.82 -14.61
C LEU A 18 -2.59 4.40 -14.14
N ARG A 19 -3.00 3.16 -14.47
CA ARG A 19 -4.30 2.61 -14.06
C ARG A 19 -4.46 2.62 -12.54
N ASP A 20 -3.44 2.20 -11.80
CA ASP A 20 -3.53 2.03 -10.34
C ASP A 20 -3.39 3.39 -9.63
N HIS A 21 -2.69 4.37 -10.22
CA HIS A 21 -2.64 5.75 -9.72
C HIS A 21 -3.98 6.47 -9.89
N THR A 22 -4.68 6.29 -11.02
CA THR A 22 -6.07 6.77 -11.15
C THR A 22 -6.97 6.21 -10.06
N ARG A 23 -6.86 4.89 -9.79
CA ARG A 23 -7.69 4.25 -8.77
C ARG A 23 -7.32 4.69 -7.35
N PHE A 24 -6.04 4.72 -7.02
CA PHE A 24 -5.58 5.09 -5.68
C PHE A 24 -5.84 6.57 -5.35
N LEU A 25 -5.77 7.46 -6.34
CA LEU A 25 -6.15 8.87 -6.16
C LEU A 25 -7.55 9.01 -5.55
N SER A 26 -8.53 8.26 -6.08
CA SER A 26 -9.91 8.27 -5.56
C SER A 26 -10.05 7.69 -4.15
N MET A 27 -9.04 6.98 -3.65
CA MET A 27 -9.03 6.35 -2.33
C MET A 27 -8.28 7.19 -1.28
N LEU A 28 -7.53 8.22 -1.67
CA LEU A 28 -6.78 9.06 -0.72
C LEU A 28 -7.64 9.63 0.42
N PRO A 29 -8.88 10.12 0.19
CA PRO A 29 -9.72 10.62 1.29
C PRO A 29 -10.07 9.52 2.30
N ASN A 30 -10.43 8.33 1.81
CA ASN A 30 -10.78 7.19 2.67
C ASN A 30 -9.56 6.60 3.39
N TYR A 31 -8.38 6.73 2.78
CA TYR A 31 -7.10 6.36 3.39
C TYR A 31 -6.78 7.29 4.57
N LEU A 32 -6.92 8.61 4.41
CA LEU A 32 -6.78 9.55 5.53
C LEU A 32 -7.87 9.31 6.59
N ALA A 33 -9.10 9.07 6.15
CA ALA A 33 -10.24 8.81 7.03
C ALA A 33 -10.05 7.59 7.93
N ALA A 34 -9.30 6.59 7.47
CA ALA A 34 -8.95 5.39 8.25
C ALA A 34 -8.20 5.73 9.55
N TYR A 35 -7.55 6.89 9.64
CA TYR A 35 -6.81 7.31 10.83
C TYR A 35 -7.57 8.32 11.70
N VAL A 36 -8.26 9.29 11.09
CA VAL A 36 -8.67 10.50 11.83
C VAL A 36 -10.15 10.86 11.77
N ILE A 37 -10.97 10.23 10.91
CA ILE A 37 -12.36 10.65 10.71
C ILE A 37 -13.32 9.73 11.50
N PRO A 38 -14.16 10.28 12.41
CA PRO A 38 -15.14 9.49 13.14
C PRO A 38 -16.06 8.66 12.23
N GLY A 39 -16.26 7.38 12.59
CA GLY A 39 -17.06 6.43 11.81
C GLY A 39 -16.35 5.79 10.62
N TYR A 40 -15.20 6.32 10.20
CA TYR A 40 -14.30 5.70 9.22
C TYR A 40 -13.02 5.16 9.88
N SER A 41 -12.58 5.81 10.96
CA SER A 41 -11.34 5.47 11.63
C SER A 41 -11.34 4.03 12.14
N LEU A 42 -10.19 3.40 11.97
CA LEU A 42 -9.90 2.03 12.35
C LEU A 42 -8.95 2.05 13.55
N THR A 43 -8.94 0.96 14.32
CA THR A 43 -7.96 0.83 15.40
C THR A 43 -6.55 0.59 14.82
N PRO A 44 -5.47 1.00 15.49
CA PRO A 44 -4.11 0.68 15.05
C PRO A 44 -3.89 -0.81 14.78
N THR A 45 -4.44 -1.67 15.64
CA THR A 45 -4.41 -3.13 15.50
C THR A 45 -5.05 -3.58 14.17
N THR A 46 -6.21 -3.04 13.83
CA THR A 46 -6.90 -3.32 12.55
C THR A 46 -6.09 -2.85 11.35
N ILE A 47 -5.58 -1.61 11.41
CA ILE A 47 -4.81 -1.01 10.32
C ILE A 47 -3.57 -1.86 10.02
N GLU A 48 -2.77 -2.15 11.04
CA GLU A 48 -1.54 -2.89 10.83
C GLU A 48 -1.79 -4.36 10.49
N SER A 49 -2.90 -4.96 10.96
CA SER A 49 -3.32 -6.29 10.52
C SER A 49 -3.61 -6.33 9.01
N VAL A 50 -4.30 -5.32 8.48
CA VAL A 50 -4.52 -5.17 7.03
C VAL A 50 -3.20 -4.96 6.30
N MET A 51 -2.34 -4.09 6.81
CA MET A 51 -1.08 -3.76 6.15
C MET A 51 -0.13 -4.97 6.10
N VAL A 52 0.13 -5.65 7.20
CA VAL A 52 1.03 -6.81 7.18
C VAL A 52 0.44 -7.95 6.33
N THR A 53 -0.88 -8.16 6.36
CA THR A 53 -1.57 -9.14 5.50
C THR A 53 -1.36 -8.83 4.02
N MET A 54 -1.58 -7.57 3.61
CA MET A 54 -1.41 -7.14 2.22
C MET A 54 0.02 -7.33 1.69
N ASN A 55 1.03 -7.33 2.58
CA ASN A 55 2.44 -7.50 2.23
C ASN A 55 2.92 -8.97 2.25
N THR A 56 2.04 -9.94 2.53
CA THR A 56 2.34 -11.38 2.42
C THR A 56 2.50 -11.85 0.98
N ILE A 57 1.84 -11.16 0.03
CA ILE A 57 1.96 -11.40 -1.41
C ILE A 57 2.76 -10.28 -2.06
N ASN A 58 3.74 -10.61 -2.92
CA ASN A 58 4.69 -9.66 -3.50
C ASN A 58 5.40 -8.81 -2.44
N THR A 59 5.91 -9.47 -1.40
CA THR A 59 6.53 -8.82 -0.24
C THR A 59 7.55 -7.76 -0.62
N CYS A 60 7.43 -6.59 0.00
CA CYS A 60 8.32 -5.46 -0.14
C CYS A 60 9.07 -5.21 1.18
N PRO A 61 10.43 -5.20 1.18
CA PRO A 61 11.21 -4.98 2.39
C PRO A 61 10.92 -3.67 3.12
N TYR A 62 10.60 -2.60 2.38
CA TYR A 62 10.23 -1.31 2.99
C TYR A 62 8.94 -1.41 3.80
N CYS A 63 7.94 -2.08 3.24
CA CYS A 63 6.65 -2.31 3.88
C CYS A 63 6.79 -3.30 5.05
N THR A 64 7.61 -4.35 4.91
CA THR A 64 7.92 -5.30 5.99
C THR A 64 8.55 -4.59 7.18
N GLY A 65 9.52 -3.70 6.92
CA GLY A 65 10.10 -2.86 7.96
C GLY A 65 9.03 -1.99 8.60
N LEU A 66 8.44 -1.06 7.84
CA LEU A 66 7.53 -0.05 8.41
C LEU A 66 6.35 -0.67 9.15
N HIS A 67 5.56 -1.49 8.46
CA HIS A 67 4.34 -2.07 9.04
C HIS A 67 4.63 -3.20 10.02
N GLY A 68 5.77 -3.88 9.92
CA GLY A 68 6.18 -4.83 10.96
C GLY A 68 6.49 -4.14 12.29
N GLN A 69 7.17 -3.00 12.25
CA GLN A 69 7.44 -2.21 13.45
C GLN A 69 6.15 -1.60 14.02
N LEU A 70 5.30 -1.03 13.16
CA LEU A 70 4.01 -0.47 13.57
C LEU A 70 3.06 -1.55 14.11
N ALA A 71 3.03 -2.75 13.52
CA ALA A 71 2.29 -3.90 14.02
C ALA A 71 2.74 -4.30 15.43
N ARG A 72 4.05 -4.41 15.67
CA ARG A 72 4.59 -4.67 17.01
C ARG A 72 4.12 -3.61 18.00
N MET A 73 4.26 -2.32 17.65
CA MET A 73 3.85 -1.22 18.52
C MET A 73 2.34 -1.21 18.81
N ALA A 74 1.53 -1.71 17.87
CA ALA A 74 0.08 -1.88 18.01
C ALA A 74 -0.34 -3.18 18.72
N GLY A 75 0.62 -4.03 19.13
CA GLY A 75 0.37 -5.32 19.77
C GLY A 75 -0.16 -6.39 18.81
N VAL A 76 0.19 -6.32 17.53
CA VAL A 76 -0.18 -7.31 16.50
C VAL A 76 1.00 -8.26 16.28
N ASP A 77 0.99 -9.41 16.96
CA ASP A 77 1.98 -10.47 16.71
C ASP A 77 1.68 -11.23 15.42
N LYS A 78 0.39 -11.54 15.20
CA LYS A 78 -0.11 -12.18 13.99
C LYS A 78 -1.55 -11.73 13.73
N PRO A 79 -1.89 -11.28 12.51
CA PRO A 79 -3.28 -11.01 12.15
C PRO A 79 -4.14 -12.26 12.34
N ASN A 80 -5.34 -12.09 12.90
CA ASN A 80 -6.30 -13.18 12.96
C ASN A 80 -6.89 -13.41 11.57
N PRO A 81 -6.67 -14.58 10.93
CA PRO A 81 -7.13 -14.84 9.57
C PRO A 81 -8.66 -14.87 9.44
N SER A 82 -9.39 -14.95 10.56
CA SER A 82 -10.86 -14.92 10.57
C SER A 82 -11.46 -13.51 10.69
N ASP A 83 -10.66 -12.47 10.94
CA ASP A 83 -11.14 -11.09 10.96
C ASP A 83 -11.54 -10.66 9.55
N ALA A 84 -12.70 -10.01 9.41
CA ALA A 84 -13.25 -9.66 8.10
C ALA A 84 -12.30 -8.78 7.27
N GLU A 85 -11.59 -7.87 7.93
CA GLU A 85 -10.58 -7.00 7.34
C GLU A 85 -9.39 -7.79 6.78
N VAL A 86 -8.95 -8.84 7.49
CA VAL A 86 -7.84 -9.71 7.10
C VAL A 86 -8.25 -10.63 5.95
N VAL A 87 -9.47 -11.18 5.98
CA VAL A 87 -10.03 -11.97 4.88
C VAL A 87 -10.09 -11.13 3.59
N TYR A 88 -10.63 -9.92 3.68
CA TYR A 88 -10.70 -9.02 2.54
C TYR A 88 -9.31 -8.60 2.04
N ALA A 89 -8.40 -8.22 2.95
CA ALA A 89 -7.02 -7.87 2.60
C ALA A 89 -6.30 -9.04 1.89
N THR A 90 -6.55 -10.27 2.32
CA THR A 90 -6.00 -11.48 1.69
C THR A 90 -6.51 -11.61 0.25
N ALA A 91 -7.83 -11.58 0.04
CA ALA A 91 -8.42 -11.65 -1.30
C ALA A 91 -7.90 -10.51 -2.20
N PHE A 92 -7.83 -9.29 -1.66
CA PHE A 92 -7.29 -8.13 -2.35
C PHE A 92 -5.83 -8.33 -2.75
N ALA A 93 -4.99 -8.86 -1.84
CA ALA A 93 -3.58 -9.10 -2.09
C ALA A 93 -3.34 -10.14 -3.19
N HIS A 94 -4.19 -11.17 -3.27
CA HIS A 94 -4.11 -12.23 -4.28
C HIS A 94 -4.56 -11.80 -5.67
N GLU A 95 -5.46 -10.82 -5.77
CA GLU A 95 -6.07 -10.40 -7.03
C GLU A 95 -5.77 -8.93 -7.40
N SER A 96 -4.85 -8.29 -6.69
CA SER A 96 -4.49 -6.87 -6.85
C SER A 96 -5.73 -5.96 -6.89
N GLY A 97 -6.66 -6.19 -5.96
CA GLY A 97 -7.87 -5.39 -5.77
C GLY A 97 -8.93 -5.53 -6.86
N ARG A 98 -8.90 -6.61 -7.64
CA ARG A 98 -9.80 -6.85 -8.79
C ARG A 98 -10.40 -8.25 -8.70
N GLY A 99 -11.37 -8.56 -9.57
CA GLY A 99 -11.98 -9.90 -9.64
C GLY A 99 -13.16 -10.12 -8.70
N SER A 100 -13.87 -11.24 -8.91
CA SER A 100 -15.08 -11.61 -8.16
C SER A 100 -14.81 -11.79 -6.67
N ASP A 101 -13.67 -12.38 -6.32
CA ASP A 101 -13.35 -12.74 -4.93
C ASP A 101 -13.15 -11.48 -4.07
N VAL A 102 -12.58 -10.42 -4.66
CA VAL A 102 -12.45 -9.12 -4.00
C VAL A 102 -13.83 -8.47 -3.81
N SER A 103 -14.73 -8.58 -4.79
CA SER A 103 -16.10 -8.06 -4.66
C SER A 103 -16.88 -8.79 -3.57
N SER A 104 -16.91 -10.13 -3.61
CA SER A 104 -17.65 -10.95 -2.63
C SER A 104 -17.10 -10.80 -1.20
N SER A 105 -15.78 -10.73 -1.05
CA SER A 105 -15.17 -10.45 0.26
C SER A 105 -15.43 -9.03 0.74
N TYR A 106 -15.56 -8.05 -0.17
CA TYR A 106 -15.93 -6.68 0.20
C TYR A 106 -17.36 -6.60 0.71
N ASP A 107 -18.31 -7.30 0.09
CA ASP A 107 -19.69 -7.34 0.56
C ASP A 107 -19.78 -7.95 1.96
N THR A 108 -19.01 -9.02 2.19
CA THR A 108 -18.85 -9.64 3.52
C THR A 108 -18.28 -8.64 4.52
N LEU A 109 -17.20 -7.93 4.15
CA LEU A 109 -16.59 -6.89 4.98
C LEU A 109 -17.61 -5.81 5.37
N VAL A 110 -18.35 -5.28 4.38
CA VAL A 110 -19.39 -4.25 4.60
C VAL A 110 -20.45 -4.73 5.58
N SER A 111 -20.91 -5.98 5.46
CA SER A 111 -21.91 -6.54 6.37
C SER A 111 -21.40 -6.68 7.81
N LYS A 112 -20.09 -6.87 8.01
CA LYS A 112 -19.47 -7.11 9.32
C LYS A 112 -19.10 -5.83 10.05
N ILE A 113 -18.51 -4.86 9.35
CA ILE A 113 -17.93 -3.65 9.98
C ILE A 113 -18.59 -2.35 9.55
N GLY A 114 -19.56 -2.42 8.63
CA GLY A 114 -20.26 -1.27 8.07
C GLY A 114 -19.51 -0.64 6.89
N GLY A 115 -20.28 0.00 6.00
CA GLY A 115 -19.76 0.53 4.73
C GLY A 115 -18.63 1.55 4.88
N LYS A 116 -18.69 2.42 5.90
CA LYS A 116 -17.67 3.47 6.12
C LYS A 116 -16.30 2.87 6.45
N LYS A 117 -16.22 1.99 7.44
CA LYS A 117 -14.98 1.30 7.82
C LYS A 117 -14.48 0.38 6.71
N ALA A 118 -15.38 -0.31 6.01
CA ALA A 118 -15.01 -1.13 4.86
C ALA A 118 -14.32 -0.31 3.75
N GLN A 119 -14.79 0.92 3.49
CA GLN A 119 -14.12 1.83 2.55
C GLN A 119 -12.71 2.20 3.00
N SER A 120 -12.50 2.45 4.29
CA SER A 120 -11.17 2.70 4.85
C SER A 120 -10.25 1.50 4.70
N VAL A 121 -10.71 0.28 5.01
CA VAL A 121 -9.93 -0.96 4.80
C VAL A 121 -9.54 -1.13 3.33
N ARG A 122 -10.47 -0.90 2.39
CA ARG A 122 -10.18 -0.92 0.96
C ARG A 122 -9.15 0.13 0.55
N ALA A 123 -9.23 1.33 1.12
CA ALA A 123 -8.26 2.37 0.84
C ALA A 123 -6.86 2.01 1.37
N LEU A 124 -6.75 1.40 2.54
CA LEU A 124 -5.48 0.86 3.06
C LEU A 124 -4.91 -0.23 2.16
N CYS A 125 -5.76 -1.11 1.61
CA CYS A 125 -5.33 -2.14 0.66
C CYS A 125 -4.76 -1.53 -0.63
N TRP A 126 -5.41 -0.50 -1.18
CA TRP A 126 -4.86 0.23 -2.33
C TRP A 126 -3.55 0.95 -1.99
N ALA A 127 -3.47 1.57 -0.81
CA ALA A 127 -2.26 2.24 -0.34
C ALA A 127 -1.08 1.27 -0.27
N LEU A 128 -1.28 0.08 0.28
CA LEU A 128 -0.20 -0.89 0.36
C LEU A 128 0.08 -1.60 -0.96
N LEU A 129 -0.91 -1.85 -1.80
CA LEU A 129 -0.66 -2.35 -3.16
C LEU A 129 0.25 -1.39 -3.92
N TRP A 130 -0.02 -0.09 -3.83
CA TRP A 130 0.87 0.93 -4.37
C TRP A 130 2.24 0.89 -3.70
N GLY A 131 2.29 0.91 -2.37
CA GLY A 131 3.56 0.94 -1.61
C GLY A 131 4.48 -0.23 -1.92
N LYS A 132 3.95 -1.46 -1.94
CA LYS A 132 4.74 -2.67 -2.21
C LYS A 132 5.22 -2.73 -3.65
N THR A 133 4.37 -2.37 -4.62
CA THR A 133 4.74 -2.42 -6.05
C THR A 133 5.76 -1.33 -6.40
N THR A 134 5.59 -0.13 -5.83
CA THR A 134 6.56 0.97 -5.99
C THR A 134 7.89 0.62 -5.36
N GLY A 135 7.90 0.17 -4.09
CA GLY A 135 9.13 -0.19 -3.39
C GLY A 135 9.90 -1.34 -4.05
N ASN A 136 9.19 -2.37 -4.53
CA ASN A 136 9.81 -3.44 -5.29
C ASN A 136 10.38 -2.96 -6.64
N THR A 137 9.71 -2.02 -7.30
CA THR A 137 10.22 -1.42 -8.55
C THR A 137 11.45 -0.56 -8.29
N VAL A 138 11.48 0.23 -7.21
CA VAL A 138 12.66 0.99 -6.76
C VAL A 138 13.84 0.06 -6.49
N ASN A 139 13.63 -1.01 -5.72
CA ASN A 139 14.69 -1.99 -5.43
C ASN A 139 15.21 -2.66 -6.70
N ASN A 140 14.31 -3.11 -7.57
CA ASN A 140 14.69 -3.73 -8.85
C ASN A 140 15.48 -2.77 -9.75
N ALA A 141 15.08 -1.49 -9.82
CA ALA A 141 15.81 -0.47 -10.57
C ALA A 141 17.19 -0.20 -9.96
N ARG A 142 17.25 0.01 -8.64
CA ARG A 142 18.51 0.20 -7.89
C ARG A 142 19.47 -0.96 -8.11
N ASP A 143 19.00 -2.19 -7.99
CA ASP A 143 19.86 -3.37 -8.12
C ASP A 143 20.46 -3.48 -9.53
N LYS A 144 19.68 -3.16 -10.56
CA LYS A 144 20.19 -3.09 -11.95
C LYS A 144 21.23 -1.97 -12.12
N LEU A 145 20.99 -0.79 -11.55
CA LEU A 145 21.94 0.34 -11.59
C LEU A 145 23.26 -0.03 -10.92
N VAL A 146 23.22 -0.57 -9.70
CA VAL A 146 24.40 -0.95 -8.91
C VAL A 146 25.19 -2.10 -9.54
N LYS A 147 24.50 -3.06 -10.18
CA LYS A 147 25.11 -4.19 -10.89
C LYS A 147 25.51 -3.86 -12.33
N PHE A 148 25.41 -2.59 -12.75
CA PHE A 148 25.72 -2.13 -14.11
C PHE A 148 24.90 -2.85 -15.22
N GLN A 149 23.68 -3.29 -14.91
CA GLN A 149 22.77 -3.96 -15.84
C GLN A 149 21.91 -2.95 -16.61
N TRP A 150 22.53 -1.89 -17.14
CA TRP A 150 21.85 -0.73 -17.73
C TRP A 150 20.89 -1.10 -18.88
N MET A 151 21.27 -2.08 -19.69
CA MET A 151 20.46 -2.56 -20.83
C MET A 151 19.14 -3.23 -20.41
N GLN A 152 18.99 -3.58 -19.13
CA GLN A 152 17.77 -4.20 -18.60
C GLN A 152 16.84 -3.18 -17.93
N LEU A 153 17.22 -1.91 -17.85
CA LEU A 153 16.40 -0.85 -17.25
C LEU A 153 15.28 -0.44 -18.21
N ARG A 154 14.05 -0.53 -17.72
CA ARG A 154 12.88 -0.03 -18.45
C ARG A 154 12.72 1.46 -18.15
N THR A 155 12.08 2.21 -19.06
CA THR A 155 11.78 3.63 -18.82
C THR A 155 10.93 3.84 -17.55
N VAL A 156 10.02 2.91 -17.23
CA VAL A 156 9.26 2.93 -15.97
C VAL A 156 10.16 2.71 -14.74
N ASP A 157 11.23 1.92 -14.84
CA ASP A 157 12.16 1.68 -13.73
C ASP A 157 12.88 2.99 -13.37
N LEU A 158 13.36 3.72 -14.40
CA LEU A 158 14.03 5.01 -14.24
C LEU A 158 13.09 6.09 -13.71
N PHE A 159 11.85 6.14 -14.21
CA PHE A 159 10.86 7.07 -13.68
C PHE A 159 10.54 6.78 -12.21
N VAL A 160 10.27 5.53 -11.86
CA VAL A 160 9.89 5.16 -10.49
C VAL A 160 11.05 5.42 -9.52
N VAL A 161 12.29 5.11 -9.90
CA VAL A 161 13.44 5.40 -9.02
C VAL A 161 13.70 6.90 -8.89
N GLY A 162 13.55 7.67 -9.97
CA GLY A 162 13.77 9.13 -9.93
C GLY A 162 12.68 9.86 -9.14
N TYR A 163 11.41 9.47 -9.34
CA TYR A 163 10.27 10.14 -8.73
C TYR A 163 9.97 9.63 -7.30
N TYR A 164 9.90 8.31 -7.10
CA TYR A 164 9.57 7.72 -5.80
C TYR A 164 10.79 7.31 -4.97
N GLY A 165 11.99 7.19 -5.55
CA GLY A 165 13.20 6.78 -4.83
C GLY A 165 13.50 7.61 -3.59
N PRO A 166 13.43 8.96 -3.63
CA PRO A 166 13.64 9.79 -2.43
C PRO A 166 12.67 9.45 -1.29
N LEU A 167 11.40 9.21 -1.59
CA LEU A 167 10.41 8.79 -0.59
C LEU A 167 10.77 7.46 0.05
N PHE A 168 11.16 6.46 -0.75
CA PHE A 168 11.53 5.15 -0.24
C PHE A 168 12.87 5.15 0.51
N LEU A 169 13.77 6.08 0.19
CA LEU A 169 14.97 6.33 0.99
C LEU A 169 14.61 6.82 2.41
N VAL A 170 13.70 7.80 2.51
CA VAL A 170 13.20 8.31 3.80
C VAL A 170 12.52 7.20 4.60
N ILE A 171 11.68 6.37 3.95
CA ILE A 171 11.07 5.20 4.61
C ILE A 171 12.14 4.22 5.12
N GLY A 172 13.20 3.99 4.34
CA GLY A 172 14.32 3.14 4.76
C GLY A 172 15.01 3.65 6.04
N VAL A 173 15.23 4.97 6.14
CA VAL A 173 15.77 5.61 7.35
C VAL A 173 14.78 5.50 8.51
N LEU A 174 13.49 5.77 8.27
CA LEU A 174 12.46 5.66 9.29
C LEU A 174 12.37 4.23 9.85
N ASN A 175 12.45 3.21 9.00
CA ASN A 175 12.46 1.81 9.45
C ASN A 175 13.59 1.55 10.45
N LYS A 176 14.78 2.10 10.21
CA LYS A 176 15.93 1.96 11.13
C LYS A 176 15.70 2.67 12.46
N ILE A 177 15.03 3.82 12.45
CA ILE A 177 14.66 4.53 13.68
C ILE A 177 13.61 3.73 14.47
N LEU A 178 12.64 3.13 13.80
CA LEU A 178 11.54 2.39 14.43
C LEU A 178 11.96 1.05 15.05
N GLU A 179 13.10 0.47 14.62
CA GLU A 179 13.68 -0.75 15.20
C GLU A 179 13.94 -0.63 16.71
N VAL A 180 14.25 0.57 17.19
CA VAL A 180 14.57 0.84 18.61
C VAL A 180 13.46 1.61 19.34
N ALA A 181 12.38 1.97 18.65
CA ALA A 181 11.33 2.78 19.22
C ALA A 181 10.36 1.94 20.10
N PRO A 182 9.98 2.44 21.29
CA PRO A 182 9.07 1.74 22.20
C PRO A 182 7.64 1.72 21.65
N SER A 183 6.77 0.89 22.24
CA SER A 183 5.33 0.92 21.93
C SER A 183 4.74 2.30 22.18
N ILE A 184 4.00 2.83 21.21
CA ILE A 184 3.40 4.16 21.27
C ILE A 184 1.90 4.08 21.61
N PRO A 185 1.34 5.07 22.35
CA PRO A 185 -0.09 5.13 22.59
C PRO A 185 -0.91 5.17 21.29
N LYS A 186 -2.13 4.62 21.32
CA LYS A 186 -3.01 4.51 20.13
C LYS A 186 -3.22 5.83 19.40
N VAL A 187 -3.36 6.93 20.13
CA VAL A 187 -3.53 8.28 19.55
C VAL A 187 -2.30 8.71 18.77
N VAL A 188 -1.11 8.43 19.29
CA VAL A 188 0.17 8.75 18.60
C VAL A 188 0.29 7.93 17.32
N SER A 189 -0.09 6.65 17.36
CA SER A 189 -0.11 5.80 16.16
C SER A 189 -1.04 6.34 15.06
N ALA A 190 -2.25 6.79 15.42
CA ALA A 190 -3.18 7.40 14.46
C ALA A 190 -2.61 8.69 13.83
N VAL A 191 -1.97 9.55 14.64
CA VAL A 191 -1.30 10.77 14.15
C VAL A 191 -0.15 10.42 13.22
N VAL A 192 0.69 9.44 13.58
CA VAL A 192 1.79 8.97 12.72
C VAL A 192 1.26 8.50 11.38
N GLY A 193 0.19 7.69 11.37
CA GLY A 193 -0.45 7.24 10.13
C GLY A 193 -0.96 8.38 9.25
N ALA A 194 -1.62 9.38 9.85
CA ALA A 194 -2.08 10.58 9.14
C ALA A 194 -0.92 11.45 8.61
N VAL A 195 0.19 11.52 9.34
CA VAL A 195 1.41 12.22 8.89
C VAL A 195 2.05 11.47 7.72
N LEU A 196 2.11 10.13 7.78
CA LEU A 196 2.64 9.30 6.70
C LEU A 196 1.76 9.28 5.45
N TRP A 197 0.47 9.62 5.57
CA TRP A 197 -0.43 9.82 4.44
C TRP A 197 0.03 10.99 3.55
N LEU A 198 0.49 12.10 4.14
CA LEU A 198 0.84 13.32 3.40
C LEU A 198 1.90 13.11 2.31
N PRO A 199 3.09 12.54 2.59
CA PRO A 199 4.10 12.33 1.56
C PRO A 199 3.61 11.34 0.47
N GLN A 200 2.75 10.38 0.81
CA GLN A 200 2.12 9.53 -0.21
C GLN A 200 1.18 10.34 -1.08
N ALA A 201 0.27 11.13 -0.50
CA ALA A 201 -0.66 11.97 -1.23
C ALA A 201 0.06 12.96 -2.17
N LEU A 202 1.13 13.60 -1.71
CA LEU A 202 1.94 14.52 -2.51
C LEU A 202 2.57 13.87 -3.75
N ASN A 203 2.87 12.58 -3.70
CA ASN A 203 3.41 11.85 -4.85
C ASN A 203 2.33 11.12 -5.68
N ILE A 204 1.15 10.85 -5.11
CA ILE A 204 0.03 10.24 -5.83
C ILE A 204 -0.77 11.27 -6.61
N ILE A 205 -1.02 12.46 -6.03
CA ILE A 205 -1.91 13.46 -6.65
C ILE A 205 -1.41 13.88 -8.04
N PRO A 206 -0.14 14.28 -8.25
CA PRO A 206 0.32 14.71 -9.57
C PRO A 206 0.22 13.60 -10.62
N LEU A 207 0.70 12.40 -10.29
CA LEU A 207 0.66 11.28 -11.23
C LEU A 207 -0.77 10.74 -11.43
N GLY A 208 -1.61 10.76 -10.40
CA GLY A 208 -3.01 10.35 -10.46
C GLY A 208 -3.82 11.26 -11.38
N VAL A 209 -3.65 12.58 -11.26
CA VAL A 209 -4.29 13.56 -12.16
C VAL A 209 -3.77 13.39 -13.59
N ALA A 210 -2.45 13.28 -13.77
CA ALA A 210 -1.87 13.02 -15.10
C ALA A 210 -2.41 11.71 -15.71
N SER A 211 -2.54 10.66 -14.91
CA SER A 211 -3.09 9.36 -15.34
C SER A 211 -4.56 9.48 -15.74
N ILE A 212 -5.36 10.29 -15.04
CA ILE A 212 -6.75 10.56 -15.44
C ILE A 212 -6.79 11.24 -16.81
N VAL A 213 -5.99 12.29 -17.01
CA VAL A 213 -5.93 13.02 -18.29
C VAL A 213 -5.51 12.08 -19.43
N LEU A 214 -4.46 11.28 -19.22
CA LEU A 214 -3.97 10.32 -20.22
C LEU A 214 -4.99 9.21 -20.52
N ASN A 215 -5.73 8.73 -19.52
CA ASN A 215 -6.75 7.70 -19.72
C ASN A 215 -8.04 8.26 -20.36
N LEU A 216 -8.38 9.54 -20.13
CA LEU A 216 -9.53 10.21 -20.74
C LEU A 216 -9.24 10.70 -22.17
N GLY A 217 -8.00 11.07 -22.49
CA GLY A 217 -7.58 11.47 -23.84
C GLY A 217 -7.29 10.32 -24.80
N VAL A 218 -7.54 9.08 -24.39
CA VAL A 218 -7.42 7.85 -25.20
C VAL A 218 -8.82 7.24 -25.49
N VAL A 219 -9.88 8.01 -25.25
CA VAL A 219 -11.25 7.71 -25.70
C VAL A 219 -11.59 8.52 -26.95
#